data_AF-A0A6I3P2C3-F1
#
_entry.id   AF-A0A6I3P2C3-F1
#
_cell.length_a   1.000
_cell.length_b   1.000
_cell.length_c   1.000
_cell.angle_alpha   90.00
_cell.angle_beta   90.00
_cell.angle_gamma   90.00
#
_symmetry.space_group_name_H-M   'P 1'
#
loop_
_entity.id
_entity.type
_entity.pdbx_description
1 polymer ?
#
loop_
_entity_poly.entity_id
_entity_poly.type
_entity_poly.pdbx_seq_one_letter_code
_entity_poly.pdbx_strand_id
1 'polypeptide(L)'
;MDDQRTDIKATSSHQGGSRLISEADLASIGGSRHSEPRQTVLDSQSDRTKTYSPSSKSEGSSLAAFFGLLAMLGLFAYLASGGIHSEEHPSSTTSEYGSTSLSYGTRKETLKSGNSTLVAPEREFQFQVTYEKAISLIPGLSEGDQGRHSSTSLSPQEVVAVLGKASSGEETYQEGGVSPFMTQLEYQSEGSPSSVTVLLSKIGVDRLSSLDFKNLNSERLANKNGSLNREDFANMKIGTSYSDLVNTVGIPSSVSWSSMLGSEFFLTFYYKLSDSRSVIIHFGGNRTISEIKGLEDPATSASTAP
;
A
#
# COMPACT_ATOMS: atom_id res chain seq x y z
N MET A 1 -29.20 68.84 14.66
CA MET A 1 -30.26 69.67 14.07
C MET A 1 -30.13 69.51 12.58
N ASP A 2 -31.19 68.93 11.99
CA ASP A 2 -31.76 69.22 10.66
C ASP A 2 -30.89 68.84 9.43
N ASP A 3 -31.39 68.34 8.31
CA ASP A 3 -32.73 67.90 7.91
C ASP A 3 -32.60 67.10 6.59
N GLN A 4 -33.58 66.23 6.33
CA GLN A 4 -33.82 65.59 5.03
C GLN A 4 -34.34 66.60 3.99
N ARG A 5 -34.12 66.32 2.68
CA ARG A 5 -35.13 66.33 1.57
C ARG A 5 -34.45 66.34 0.18
N THR A 6 -34.59 65.33 -0.68
CA THR A 6 -35.69 64.85 -1.58
C THR A 6 -35.53 65.29 -3.04
N ASP A 7 -36.05 64.43 -3.93
CA ASP A 7 -36.55 64.64 -5.30
C ASP A 7 -35.67 64.24 -6.50
N ILE A 8 -36.13 63.59 -7.59
CA ILE A 8 -37.26 62.70 -7.98
C ILE A 8 -37.11 62.44 -9.50
N LYS A 9 -37.41 61.22 -10.00
CA LYS A 9 -37.84 60.80 -11.39
C LYS A 9 -36.90 61.00 -12.61
N ALA A 10 -36.93 60.22 -13.71
CA ALA A 10 -37.86 59.19 -14.22
C ALA A 10 -37.22 58.26 -15.30
N THR A 11 -37.58 56.96 -15.22
CA THR A 11 -38.02 55.99 -16.27
C THR A 11 -37.26 55.75 -17.58
N SER A 12 -36.92 54.46 -17.83
CA SER A 12 -37.45 53.72 -19.00
C SER A 12 -37.52 52.21 -18.74
N SER A 13 -38.70 51.66 -19.02
CA SER A 13 -39.17 50.27 -18.88
C SER A 13 -38.87 49.38 -20.09
N HIS A 14 -38.65 48.08 -19.87
CA HIS A 14 -39.13 46.90 -20.65
C HIS A 14 -38.60 45.67 -19.87
N GLN A 15 -39.33 44.95 -19.01
CA GLN A 15 -40.50 44.07 -19.15
C GLN A 15 -40.30 42.83 -20.05
N GLY A 16 -40.36 41.65 -19.39
CA GLY A 16 -40.56 40.32 -19.96
C GLY A 16 -39.32 39.44 -19.81
N GLY A 17 -39.27 38.36 -19.02
CA GLY A 17 -40.29 37.47 -18.53
C GLY A 17 -39.75 36.04 -18.70
N SER A 18 -39.57 35.34 -17.59
CA SER A 18 -38.94 34.02 -17.43
C SER A 18 -39.59 32.89 -18.25
N ARG A 19 -38.83 31.84 -18.60
CA ARG A 19 -39.30 30.44 -18.57
C ARG A 19 -38.15 29.42 -18.64
N LEU A 20 -38.31 28.40 -17.80
CA LEU A 20 -37.46 27.24 -17.59
C LEU A 20 -37.73 26.20 -18.68
N ILE A 21 -36.68 25.64 -19.27
CA ILE A 21 -36.76 24.46 -20.14
C ILE A 21 -37.21 23.25 -19.31
N SER A 22 -38.31 22.61 -19.71
CA SER A 22 -38.88 21.42 -19.07
C SER A 22 -38.86 20.24 -20.05
N GLU A 23 -38.66 19.03 -19.54
CA GLU A 23 -38.40 17.74 -20.23
C GLU A 23 -39.47 17.24 -21.24
N ALA A 24 -40.44 18.06 -21.64
CA ALA A 24 -41.49 17.68 -22.61
C ALA A 24 -41.15 18.04 -24.07
N ASP A 25 -40.11 18.83 -24.34
CA ASP A 25 -39.74 19.30 -25.69
C ASP A 25 -38.78 18.38 -26.47
N LEU A 26 -38.50 17.16 -25.99
CA LEU A 26 -37.63 16.18 -26.68
C LEU A 26 -38.36 15.00 -27.34
N ALA A 27 -39.69 15.01 -27.38
CA ALA A 27 -40.47 13.91 -27.95
C ALA A 27 -41.36 14.36 -29.11
N SER A 28 -40.78 14.59 -30.31
CA SER A 28 -41.49 14.42 -31.59
C SER A 28 -40.55 14.69 -32.78
N ILE A 29 -39.89 13.65 -33.29
CA ILE A 29 -39.51 13.56 -34.71
C ILE A 29 -39.57 12.08 -35.09
N GLY A 30 -40.75 11.66 -35.52
CA GLY A 30 -40.99 10.38 -36.18
C GLY A 30 -40.82 10.56 -37.69
N GLY A 31 -40.11 9.62 -38.32
CA GLY A 31 -39.90 9.60 -39.77
C GLY A 31 -39.44 8.22 -40.25
N SER A 32 -40.40 7.30 -40.32
CA SER A 32 -40.32 5.92 -40.80
C SER A 32 -39.90 5.78 -42.27
N ARG A 33 -38.98 4.86 -42.59
CA ARG A 33 -39.00 4.03 -43.82
C ARG A 33 -38.41 2.63 -43.57
N HIS A 34 -39.23 1.63 -43.89
CA HIS A 34 -38.89 0.21 -43.98
C HIS A 34 -38.03 -0.11 -45.22
N SER A 35 -37.08 -1.03 -45.05
CA SER A 35 -36.64 -2.00 -46.06
C SER A 35 -36.25 -3.30 -45.36
N GLU A 36 -36.88 -4.39 -45.78
CA GLU A 36 -36.77 -5.77 -45.28
C GLU A 36 -35.59 -6.53 -45.94
N PRO A 37 -35.33 -7.84 -45.68
CA PRO A 37 -34.01 -8.34 -45.30
C PRO A 37 -33.36 -9.22 -46.37
N ARG A 38 -32.05 -9.48 -46.25
CA ARG A 38 -31.40 -10.64 -46.89
C ARG A 38 -30.58 -11.43 -45.88
N GLN A 39 -30.96 -12.70 -45.76
CA GLN A 39 -30.26 -13.78 -45.10
C GLN A 39 -28.93 -14.12 -45.78
N THR A 40 -27.97 -14.50 -44.94
CA THR A 40 -27.03 -15.63 -45.12
C THR A 40 -26.83 -16.19 -43.71
N VAL A 41 -27.63 -17.16 -43.24
CA VAL A 41 -27.39 -18.61 -43.34
C VAL A 41 -25.91 -18.97 -43.33
N LEU A 42 -25.40 -19.27 -42.14
CA LEU A 42 -24.57 -20.44 -41.89
C LEU A 42 -24.98 -20.99 -40.51
N ASP A 43 -25.61 -22.15 -40.59
CA ASP A 43 -26.22 -22.92 -39.51
C ASP A 43 -25.20 -23.63 -38.61
N SER A 44 -25.68 -23.91 -37.39
CA SER A 44 -25.41 -25.08 -36.56
C SER A 44 -23.99 -25.20 -35.97
N GLN A 45 -23.81 -25.29 -34.65
CA GLN A 45 -24.42 -26.35 -33.84
C GLN A 45 -24.36 -25.99 -32.35
N SER A 46 -25.51 -26.16 -31.71
CA SER A 46 -25.76 -26.02 -30.28
C SER A 46 -25.05 -27.11 -29.46
N ASP A 47 -24.82 -26.77 -28.19
CA ASP A 47 -24.76 -27.65 -27.02
C ASP A 47 -23.78 -28.83 -27.02
N ARG A 48 -22.63 -28.57 -26.41
CA ARG A 48 -22.08 -29.54 -25.46
C ARG A 48 -21.64 -28.83 -24.18
N THR A 49 -22.55 -28.84 -23.22
CA THR A 49 -22.29 -28.68 -21.79
C THR A 49 -21.07 -29.53 -21.40
N LYS A 50 -19.92 -28.90 -21.19
CA LYS A 50 -18.84 -29.45 -20.38
C LYS A 50 -18.58 -28.48 -19.25
N THR A 51 -19.26 -28.76 -18.15
CA THR A 51 -18.93 -28.37 -16.79
C THR A 51 -17.44 -28.65 -16.56
N TYR A 52 -16.59 -27.62 -16.59
CA TYR A 52 -15.31 -27.66 -15.91
C TYR A 52 -15.55 -27.10 -14.51
N SER A 53 -15.81 -28.03 -13.59
CA SER A 53 -15.65 -27.79 -12.17
C SER A 53 -14.24 -27.26 -11.92
N PRO A 54 -14.01 -26.13 -11.24
CA PRO A 54 -12.72 -25.90 -10.62
C PRO A 54 -12.62 -26.90 -9.47
N SER A 55 -11.98 -28.04 -9.75
CA SER A 55 -11.66 -29.02 -8.72
C SER A 55 -10.71 -28.38 -7.73
N SER A 56 -11.11 -28.41 -6.47
CA SER A 56 -10.29 -28.17 -5.30
C SER A 56 -8.92 -28.84 -5.42
N LYS A 57 -7.86 -28.03 -5.27
CA LYS A 57 -6.68 -28.27 -4.43
C LYS A 57 -5.59 -27.26 -4.81
N SER A 58 -5.54 -26.17 -4.07
CA SER A 58 -4.27 -25.53 -3.74
C SER A 58 -4.37 -25.15 -2.27
N GLU A 59 -4.25 -26.16 -1.41
CA GLU A 59 -3.72 -25.99 -0.06
C GLU A 59 -2.24 -25.56 -0.18
N GLY A 60 -2.03 -24.34 -0.64
CA GLY A 60 -0.77 -23.63 -0.49
C GLY A 60 -0.85 -22.83 0.81
N SER A 61 -0.58 -23.49 1.93
CA SER A 61 -0.57 -22.90 3.26
C SER A 61 0.14 -21.54 3.25
N SER A 62 -0.48 -20.52 3.86
CA SER A 62 0.01 -19.14 3.97
C SER A 62 1.43 -19.01 4.58
N LEU A 63 1.97 -20.11 5.11
CA LEU A 63 3.37 -20.26 5.49
C LEU A 63 4.34 -20.11 4.30
N ALA A 64 3.96 -20.55 3.09
CA ALA A 64 4.78 -20.44 1.88
C ALA A 64 4.92 -18.99 1.39
N ALA A 65 3.88 -18.15 1.59
CA ALA A 65 3.94 -16.72 1.31
C ALA A 65 4.82 -15.97 2.33
N PHE A 66 4.83 -16.42 3.58
CA PHE A 66 5.65 -15.84 4.66
C PHE A 66 7.15 -16.14 4.49
N PHE A 67 7.50 -17.36 4.09
CA PHE A 67 8.86 -17.68 3.69
C PHE A 67 9.22 -17.10 2.31
N GLY A 68 8.26 -16.88 1.41
CA GLY A 68 8.50 -16.15 0.16
C GLY A 68 8.94 -14.70 0.38
N LEU A 69 8.35 -13.99 1.35
CA LEU A 69 8.70 -12.61 1.69
C LEU A 69 10.08 -12.48 2.38
N LEU A 70 10.38 -13.36 3.34
CA LEU A 70 11.69 -13.41 4.02
C LEU A 70 12.80 -13.99 3.13
N ALA A 71 12.50 -14.99 2.29
CA ALA A 71 13.45 -15.53 1.31
C ALA A 71 13.75 -14.53 0.18
N MET A 72 12.82 -13.65 -0.19
CA MET A 72 13.13 -12.54 -1.11
C MET A 72 14.03 -11.49 -0.46
N LEU A 73 13.84 -11.16 0.83
CA LEU A 73 14.77 -10.31 1.57
C LEU A 73 16.18 -10.93 1.68
N GLY A 74 16.23 -12.25 1.91
CA GLY A 74 17.47 -13.04 1.90
C GLY A 74 18.10 -13.18 0.52
N LEU A 75 17.31 -13.29 -0.55
CA LEU A 75 17.78 -13.39 -1.95
C LEU A 75 18.32 -12.04 -2.44
N PHE A 76 17.71 -10.91 -2.08
CA PHE A 76 18.27 -9.59 -2.37
C PHE A 76 19.54 -9.29 -1.55
N ALA A 77 19.63 -9.79 -0.31
CA ALA A 77 20.87 -9.72 0.46
C ALA A 77 21.98 -10.62 -0.10
N TYR A 78 21.65 -11.85 -0.53
CA TYR A 78 22.58 -12.82 -1.13
C TYR A 78 23.08 -12.40 -2.53
N LEU A 79 22.22 -11.82 -3.35
CA LEU A 79 22.61 -11.26 -4.66
C LEU A 79 23.42 -9.96 -4.52
N ALA A 80 23.18 -9.18 -3.46
CA ALA A 80 23.98 -7.98 -3.16
C ALA A 80 25.32 -8.26 -2.46
N SER A 81 25.55 -9.48 -1.94
CA SER A 81 26.78 -9.83 -1.23
C SER A 81 27.83 -10.55 -2.09
N GLY A 82 27.64 -10.67 -3.41
CA GLY A 82 28.62 -11.29 -4.30
C GLY A 82 28.98 -12.72 -3.88
N GLY A 83 28.02 -13.65 -3.95
CA GLY A 83 28.29 -15.04 -3.63
C GLY A 83 29.25 -15.70 -4.63
N ILE A 84 30.55 -15.73 -4.33
CA ILE A 84 31.45 -16.88 -4.57
C ILE A 84 32.49 -16.94 -3.45
N HIS A 85 32.62 -18.15 -2.91
CA HIS A 85 33.54 -18.56 -1.86
C HIS A 85 35.01 -18.27 -2.19
N SER A 86 35.74 -17.78 -1.18
CA SER A 86 37.18 -17.93 -1.10
C SER A 86 37.50 -19.41 -0.86
N GLU A 87 38.06 -20.08 -1.87
CA GLU A 87 38.99 -21.18 -1.66
C GLU A 87 40.20 -20.95 -2.60
N GLU A 88 41.39 -20.80 -1.99
CA GLU A 88 42.68 -20.74 -2.67
C GLU A 88 43.02 -22.15 -3.22
N HIS A 89 43.37 -22.32 -4.51
CA HIS A 89 44.74 -22.45 -5.10
C HIS A 89 44.64 -23.37 -6.34
N PRO A 90 45.67 -23.56 -7.21
CA PRO A 90 46.70 -22.67 -7.77
C PRO A 90 46.70 -22.65 -9.33
N SER A 91 47.58 -21.83 -9.92
CA SER A 91 47.76 -21.54 -11.36
C SER A 91 47.83 -22.74 -12.33
N SER A 92 47.19 -22.62 -13.52
CA SER A 92 47.84 -22.44 -14.85
C SER A 92 46.91 -22.75 -16.04
N THR A 93 46.86 -21.82 -17.02
CA THR A 93 46.62 -21.97 -18.49
C THR A 93 45.36 -22.74 -18.95
N THR A 94 44.45 -22.23 -19.81
CA THR A 94 44.68 -21.83 -21.22
C THR A 94 43.39 -21.26 -21.83
N SER A 95 43.55 -20.22 -22.66
CA SER A 95 42.76 -19.81 -23.86
C SER A 95 41.23 -19.57 -23.81
N GLU A 96 40.89 -18.30 -24.11
CA GLU A 96 39.86 -17.82 -25.04
C GLU A 96 38.43 -18.38 -24.97
N TYR A 97 37.55 -17.61 -24.33
CA TYR A 97 36.44 -16.94 -25.03
C TYR A 97 35.97 -15.77 -24.15
N GLY A 98 36.37 -14.55 -24.51
CA GLY A 98 35.99 -13.34 -23.81
C GLY A 98 34.54 -12.97 -24.09
N SER A 99 33.59 -13.64 -23.45
CA SER A 99 32.33 -12.99 -23.11
C SER A 99 32.63 -12.03 -21.97
N THR A 100 32.69 -10.74 -22.25
CA THR A 100 32.48 -9.69 -21.26
C THR A 100 31.08 -9.86 -20.68
N SER A 101 30.93 -10.79 -19.75
CA SER A 101 29.81 -10.80 -18.82
C SER A 101 29.97 -9.53 -18.01
N LEU A 102 29.25 -8.47 -18.41
CA LEU A 102 29.08 -7.28 -17.60
C LEU A 102 28.42 -7.78 -16.30
N SER A 103 29.23 -8.00 -15.27
CA SER A 103 28.72 -8.14 -13.91
C SER A 103 28.03 -6.81 -13.61
N TYR A 104 26.71 -6.77 -13.69
CA TYR A 104 25.93 -5.67 -13.14
C TYR A 104 25.93 -5.87 -11.62
N GLY A 105 27.03 -5.49 -10.97
CA GLY A 105 27.08 -5.50 -9.52
C GLY A 105 26.09 -4.51 -8.92
N THR A 106 25.82 -4.67 -7.64
CA THR A 106 25.18 -3.62 -6.84
C THR A 106 26.16 -3.19 -5.76
N ARG A 107 26.13 -1.90 -5.42
CA ARG A 107 26.83 -1.39 -4.24
C ARG A 107 25.81 -0.87 -3.25
N LYS A 108 26.08 -1.08 -1.97
CA LYS A 108 25.28 -0.57 -0.86
C LYS A 108 26.06 0.50 -0.12
N GLU A 109 25.39 1.58 0.22
CA GLU A 109 25.95 2.65 1.03
C GLU A 109 25.07 2.90 2.25
N THR A 110 25.69 2.81 3.42
CA THR A 110 25.03 3.15 4.68
C THR A 110 24.87 4.67 4.77
N LEU A 111 23.64 5.11 5.03
CA LEU A 111 23.31 6.50 5.31
C LEU A 111 23.54 6.79 6.80
N LYS A 112 24.33 7.82 7.06
CA LYS A 112 24.63 8.40 8.36
C LYS A 112 24.43 9.91 8.29
N SER A 113 24.28 10.55 9.44
CA SER A 113 24.13 12.02 9.50
C SER A 113 25.24 12.80 8.78
N GLY A 114 26.45 12.26 8.72
CA GLY A 114 27.59 12.90 8.05
C GLY A 114 27.58 12.83 6.52
N ASN A 115 26.80 11.92 5.91
CA ASN A 115 26.76 11.73 4.46
C ASN A 115 25.34 11.82 3.85
N SER A 116 24.30 12.01 4.68
CA SER A 116 22.91 12.09 4.21
C SER A 116 22.07 13.07 5.01
N THR A 117 21.25 13.86 4.30
CA THR A 117 20.26 14.76 4.92
C THR A 117 19.04 14.01 5.47
N LEU A 118 18.89 12.73 5.14
CA LEU A 118 17.75 11.89 5.52
C LEU A 118 17.87 11.33 6.93
N VAL A 119 19.10 11.28 7.47
CA VAL A 119 19.42 10.64 8.74
C VAL A 119 19.77 11.68 9.80
N ALA A 120 19.24 11.51 11.01
CA ALA A 120 19.51 12.37 12.15
C ALA A 120 20.91 12.08 12.73
N PRO A 121 21.55 13.06 13.38
CA PRO A 121 22.75 12.78 14.18
C PRO A 121 22.45 11.74 15.27
N GLU A 122 23.37 10.81 15.51
CA GLU A 122 23.17 9.66 16.42
C GLU A 122 22.72 10.08 17.83
N ARG A 123 23.18 11.24 18.30
CA ARG A 123 22.85 11.77 19.64
C ARG A 123 21.62 12.65 19.68
N GLU A 124 21.03 12.95 18.53
CA GLU A 124 19.87 13.84 18.39
C GLU A 124 18.60 13.08 18.00
N PHE A 125 18.73 11.84 17.50
CA PHE A 125 17.58 11.05 17.12
C PHE A 125 16.72 10.71 18.36
N GLN A 126 15.46 11.12 18.28
CA GLN A 126 14.43 10.69 19.22
C GLN A 126 13.27 10.12 18.42
N PHE A 127 12.86 8.90 18.74
CA PHE A 127 11.73 8.27 18.08
C PHE A 127 10.44 9.02 18.43
N GLN A 128 9.89 9.74 17.44
CA GLN A 128 8.68 10.55 17.57
C GLN A 128 7.63 10.20 16.50
N VAL A 129 7.78 9.03 15.86
CA VAL A 129 6.86 8.59 14.81
C VAL A 129 5.59 8.05 15.47
N THR A 130 4.45 8.64 15.12
CA THR A 130 3.13 8.19 15.57
C THR A 130 2.45 7.33 14.49
N TYR A 131 1.42 6.59 14.90
CA TYR A 131 0.60 5.79 14.01
C TYR A 131 0.03 6.63 12.85
N GLU A 132 -0.50 7.81 13.15
CA GLU A 132 -1.12 8.71 12.17
C GLU A 132 -0.12 9.17 11.11
N LYS A 133 1.11 9.50 11.53
CA LYS A 133 2.18 9.89 10.60
C LYS A 133 2.56 8.72 9.70
N ALA A 134 2.81 7.54 10.27
CA ALA A 134 3.21 6.37 9.49
C ALA A 134 2.11 5.93 8.51
N ILE A 135 0.87 5.77 8.98
CA ILE A 135 -0.24 5.30 8.13
C ILE A 135 -0.56 6.31 7.00
N SER A 136 -0.30 7.59 7.20
CA SER A 136 -0.54 8.64 6.18
C SER A 136 0.34 8.49 4.93
N LEU A 137 1.47 7.78 5.02
CA LEU A 137 2.32 7.47 3.87
C LEU A 137 1.68 6.45 2.93
N ILE A 138 0.74 5.62 3.41
CA ILE A 138 0.05 4.64 2.58
C ILE A 138 -1.00 5.38 1.76
N PRO A 139 -0.92 5.34 0.42
CA PRO A 139 -1.81 6.11 -0.45
C PRO A 139 -3.26 5.82 -0.14
N GLY A 140 -4.05 6.83 0.21
CA GLY A 140 -5.49 6.79 0.52
C GLY A 140 -5.90 6.19 1.88
N LEU A 141 -4.98 6.05 2.84
CA LEU A 141 -5.30 5.80 4.26
C LEU A 141 -5.16 7.04 5.16
N SER A 142 -4.78 8.19 4.58
CA SER A 142 -4.73 9.46 5.30
C SER A 142 -6.16 10.00 5.55
N GLU A 143 -6.48 10.36 6.79
CA GLU A 143 -7.74 11.02 7.12
C GLU A 143 -7.77 12.44 6.53
N GLY A 144 -8.82 12.77 5.78
CA GLY A 144 -9.06 14.12 5.27
C GLY A 144 -8.30 14.51 4.01
N ASP A 145 -7.48 13.62 3.46
CA ASP A 145 -6.63 13.92 2.31
C ASP A 145 -7.07 13.19 1.04
N GLN A 146 -8.06 13.77 0.36
CA GLN A 146 -8.46 13.37 -0.99
C GLN A 146 -7.43 13.81 -2.06
N GLY A 147 -6.14 13.98 -1.74
CA GLY A 147 -5.18 14.55 -2.69
C GLY A 147 -3.69 14.31 -2.50
N ARG A 148 -3.12 14.32 -1.28
CA ARG A 148 -1.64 14.36 -1.16
C ARG A 148 -0.92 13.10 -1.63
N HIS A 149 -1.51 11.92 -1.42
CA HIS A 149 -0.92 10.65 -1.85
C HIS A 149 -2.01 9.75 -2.44
N SER A 150 -2.49 10.08 -3.63
CA SER A 150 -3.31 9.16 -4.45
C SER A 150 -2.45 8.11 -5.18
N SER A 151 -1.13 8.29 -5.14
CA SER A 151 -0.12 7.48 -5.83
C SER A 151 0.92 7.01 -4.82
N THR A 152 1.61 5.92 -5.14
CA THR A 152 2.80 5.46 -4.42
C THR A 152 4.02 6.36 -4.63
N SER A 153 3.93 7.40 -5.49
CA SER A 153 5.00 8.39 -5.68
C SER A 153 5.31 9.08 -4.35
N LEU A 154 6.54 8.89 -3.87
CA LEU A 154 6.98 9.40 -2.59
C LEU A 154 8.50 9.51 -2.60
N SER A 155 9.01 10.73 -2.50
CA SER A 155 10.44 11.01 -2.42
C SER A 155 10.98 10.80 -0.99
N PRO A 156 12.28 10.53 -0.83
CA PRO A 156 12.90 10.44 0.50
C PRO A 156 12.68 11.71 1.36
N GLN A 157 12.65 12.89 0.74
CA GLN A 157 12.42 14.15 1.44
C GLN A 157 10.99 14.31 1.95
N GLU A 158 9.99 13.79 1.22
CA GLU A 158 8.60 13.75 1.68
C GLU A 158 8.45 12.79 2.87
N VAL A 159 9.14 11.64 2.86
CA VAL A 159 9.20 10.75 4.03
C VAL A 159 9.74 11.51 5.24
N VAL A 160 10.83 12.27 5.07
CA VAL A 160 11.41 13.10 6.13
C VAL A 160 10.46 14.20 6.60
N ALA A 161 9.67 14.79 5.70
CA ALA A 161 8.68 15.80 6.06
C ALA A 161 7.55 15.24 6.95
N VAL A 162 7.20 13.96 6.77
CA VAL A 162 6.12 13.29 7.53
C VAL A 162 6.64 12.64 8.81
N LEU A 163 7.71 11.85 8.71
CA LEU A 163 8.24 11.03 9.82
C LEU A 163 9.40 11.70 10.57
N GLY A 164 9.96 12.77 10.04
CA GLY A 164 11.25 13.30 10.48
C GLY A 164 12.43 12.54 9.89
N LYS A 165 13.63 12.90 10.32
CA LYS A 165 14.86 12.21 9.91
C LYS A 165 14.93 10.81 10.53
N ALA A 166 15.40 9.85 9.75
CA ALA A 166 15.60 8.47 10.15
C ALA A 166 16.76 8.33 11.16
N SER A 167 16.79 7.23 11.92
CA SER A 167 17.95 6.88 12.76
C SER A 167 19.10 6.33 11.92
N SER A 168 18.77 5.61 10.85
CA SER A 168 19.71 4.97 9.92
C SER A 168 19.07 4.82 8.55
N GLY A 169 19.88 4.50 7.55
CA GLY A 169 19.37 4.11 6.25
C GLY A 169 20.42 3.40 5.40
N GLU A 170 19.97 2.86 4.28
CA GLU A 170 20.82 2.22 3.28
C GLU A 170 20.33 2.62 1.88
N GLU A 171 21.28 2.94 1.01
CA GLU A 171 21.01 3.17 -0.40
C GLU A 171 21.67 2.08 -1.23
N THR A 172 20.92 1.51 -2.17
CA THR A 172 21.43 0.53 -3.12
C THR A 172 21.53 1.16 -4.49
N TYR A 173 22.70 1.01 -5.10
CA TYR A 173 23.04 1.54 -6.41
C TYR A 173 23.37 0.40 -7.36
N GLN A 174 23.06 0.60 -8.63
CA GLN A 174 23.68 -0.22 -9.67
C GLN A 174 25.16 0.15 -9.77
N GLU A 175 26.02 -0.82 -10.05
CA GLU A 175 27.44 -0.57 -10.27
C GLU A 175 27.64 0.46 -11.40
N GLY A 176 28.49 1.47 -11.16
CA GLY A 176 28.64 2.64 -12.04
C GLY A 176 27.47 3.65 -12.00
N GLY A 177 26.39 3.35 -11.28
CA GLY A 177 25.25 4.23 -11.09
C GLY A 177 25.54 5.37 -10.10
N VAL A 178 25.11 6.57 -10.46
CA VAL A 178 25.26 7.80 -9.64
C VAL A 178 24.03 8.10 -8.77
N SER A 179 22.94 7.38 -8.95
CA SER A 179 21.69 7.51 -8.17
C SER A 179 21.30 6.15 -7.60
N PRO A 180 20.78 6.11 -6.36
CA PRO A 180 20.25 4.88 -5.82
C PRO A 180 19.00 4.48 -6.60
N PHE A 181 18.79 3.18 -6.74
CA PHE A 181 17.52 2.62 -7.22
C PHE A 181 16.67 2.09 -6.07
N MET A 182 17.23 1.97 -4.87
CA MET A 182 16.51 1.71 -3.63
C MET A 182 17.08 2.57 -2.49
N THR A 183 16.19 3.08 -1.65
CA THR A 183 16.53 3.80 -0.42
C THR A 183 15.69 3.22 0.72
N GLN A 184 16.35 2.63 1.71
CA GLN A 184 15.75 2.17 2.95
C GLN A 184 16.01 3.18 4.05
N LEU A 185 14.96 3.56 4.78
CA LEU A 185 15.03 4.42 5.96
C LEU A 185 14.48 3.66 7.17
N GLU A 186 15.24 3.69 8.25
CA GLU A 186 14.92 3.04 9.50
C GLU A 186 14.71 4.07 10.60
N TYR A 187 13.62 3.91 11.32
CA TYR A 187 13.25 4.70 12.48
C TYR A 187 13.20 3.75 13.66
N GLN A 188 14.26 3.72 14.46
CA GLN A 188 14.30 2.92 15.66
C GLN A 188 15.22 3.58 16.69
N SER A 189 14.83 3.47 17.96
CA SER A 189 15.71 3.80 19.08
C SER A 189 16.10 2.53 19.81
N GLU A 190 17.34 2.48 20.29
CA GLU A 190 17.82 1.35 21.09
C GLU A 190 16.90 1.09 22.30
N GLY A 191 16.58 -0.18 22.55
CA GLY A 191 15.68 -0.59 23.62
C GLY A 191 14.20 -0.28 23.39
N SER A 192 13.83 0.44 22.32
CA SER A 192 12.43 0.70 21.99
C SER A 192 11.81 -0.49 21.23
N PRO A 193 10.61 -0.94 21.62
CA PRO A 193 9.86 -1.91 20.83
C PRO A 193 9.18 -1.28 19.59
N SER A 194 9.24 0.04 19.46
CA SER A 194 8.63 0.78 18.35
C SER A 194 9.62 0.94 17.20
N SER A 195 9.15 0.69 15.98
CA SER A 195 10.00 0.83 14.79
C SER A 195 9.17 1.17 13.56
N VAL A 196 9.78 1.89 12.61
CA VAL A 196 9.27 2.06 11.24
C VAL A 196 10.40 1.77 10.25
N THR A 197 10.09 1.02 9.21
CA THR A 197 10.98 0.78 8.07
C THR A 197 10.27 1.20 6.80
N VAL A 198 10.92 2.08 6.04
CA VAL A 198 10.40 2.60 4.77
C VAL A 198 11.34 2.15 3.67
N LEU A 199 10.80 1.51 2.63
CA LEU A 199 11.55 1.18 1.41
C LEU A 199 11.00 1.98 0.24
N LEU A 200 11.88 2.77 -0.37
CA LEU A 200 11.62 3.49 -1.59
C LEU A 200 12.36 2.82 -2.74
N SER A 201 11.73 2.70 -3.89
CA SER A 201 12.39 2.32 -5.15
C SER A 201 12.31 3.43 -6.17
N LYS A 202 13.32 3.53 -7.03
CA LYS A 202 13.40 4.52 -8.10
C LYS A 202 13.36 3.84 -9.46
N ILE A 203 12.14 3.58 -9.93
CA ILE A 203 11.89 3.06 -11.28
C ILE A 203 11.10 4.14 -12.03
N GLY A 204 11.84 4.99 -12.73
CA GLY A 204 11.35 6.24 -13.34
C GLY A 204 11.21 7.37 -12.32
N VAL A 205 10.38 7.16 -11.29
CA VAL A 205 10.16 8.10 -10.17
C VAL A 205 10.33 7.37 -8.83
N ASP A 206 10.59 8.11 -7.76
CA ASP A 206 10.65 7.55 -6.40
C ASP A 206 9.26 7.09 -5.97
N ARG A 207 9.19 5.87 -5.43
CA ARG A 207 7.95 5.22 -5.04
C ARG A 207 8.10 4.50 -3.72
N LEU A 208 7.10 4.61 -2.86
CA LEU A 208 6.93 3.74 -1.71
C LEU A 208 6.70 2.31 -2.19
N SER A 209 7.63 1.42 -1.88
CA SER A 209 7.59 0.00 -2.22
C SER A 209 7.17 -0.86 -1.04
N SER A 210 7.65 -0.53 0.16
CA SER A 210 7.14 -1.11 1.39
C SER A 210 7.16 -0.12 2.56
N LEU A 211 6.26 -0.36 3.50
CA LEU A 211 6.19 0.32 4.78
C LEU A 211 5.81 -0.70 5.84
N ASP A 212 6.69 -0.87 6.82
CA ASP A 212 6.47 -1.75 7.95
C ASP A 212 6.63 -0.95 9.24
N PHE A 213 5.69 -1.08 10.17
CA PHE A 213 5.82 -0.45 11.48
C PHE A 213 5.23 -1.27 12.61
N LYS A 214 5.79 -1.08 13.81
CA LYS A 214 5.48 -1.86 15.00
C LYS A 214 5.33 -0.95 16.21
N ASN A 215 4.37 -1.28 17.06
CA ASN A 215 4.15 -0.72 18.39
C ASN A 215 4.11 0.81 18.45
N LEU A 216 3.59 1.46 17.40
CA LEU A 216 3.47 2.92 17.37
C LEU A 216 2.43 3.39 18.38
N ASN A 217 2.68 4.56 18.95
CA ASN A 217 1.68 5.27 19.73
C ASN A 217 0.76 6.09 18.82
N SER A 218 -0.45 6.35 19.30
CA SER A 218 -1.43 7.20 18.63
C SER A 218 -1.91 8.26 19.61
N GLU A 219 -2.14 9.47 19.10
CA GLU A 219 -2.67 10.58 19.89
C GLU A 219 -4.22 10.55 19.93
N ARG A 220 -4.84 9.85 18.98
CA ARG A 220 -6.30 9.90 18.76
C ARG A 220 -7.00 8.56 18.94
N LEU A 221 -6.32 7.46 18.64
CA LEU A 221 -6.86 6.11 18.65
C LEU A 221 -6.31 5.34 19.85
N ALA A 222 -7.16 4.50 20.45
CA ALA A 222 -6.75 3.68 21.58
C ALA A 222 -5.75 2.60 21.15
N ASN A 223 -4.78 2.30 21.99
CA ASN A 223 -4.00 1.07 21.90
C ASN A 223 -4.62 0.01 22.81
N LYS A 224 -5.27 -0.99 22.23
CA LYS A 224 -5.92 -2.11 22.96
C LYS A 224 -5.12 -3.42 22.88
N ASN A 225 -3.93 -3.40 22.27
CA ASN A 225 -3.15 -4.62 22.07
C ASN A 225 -2.75 -5.24 23.42
N GLY A 226 -3.03 -6.54 23.58
CA GLY A 226 -2.85 -7.26 24.84
C GLY A 226 -4.05 -7.24 25.79
N SER A 227 -5.09 -6.45 25.51
CA SER A 227 -6.39 -6.52 26.20
C SER A 227 -7.52 -7.03 25.32
N LEU A 228 -7.31 -7.09 23.99
CA LEU A 228 -8.31 -7.56 23.04
C LEU A 228 -8.65 -9.04 23.27
N ASN A 229 -9.91 -9.39 23.04
CA ASN A 229 -10.42 -10.75 22.95
C ASN A 229 -11.07 -10.97 21.58
N ARG A 230 -11.62 -12.16 21.33
CA ARG A 230 -12.22 -12.49 20.03
C ARG A 230 -13.53 -11.73 19.82
N GLU A 231 -14.27 -11.51 20.88
CA GLU A 231 -15.57 -10.86 20.92
C GLU A 231 -15.47 -9.39 20.49
N ASP A 232 -14.33 -8.74 20.73
CA ASP A 232 -14.02 -7.39 20.24
C ASP A 232 -14.04 -7.30 18.70
N PHE A 233 -13.82 -8.43 18.01
CA PHE A 233 -13.86 -8.53 16.55
C PHE A 233 -15.19 -9.10 16.02
N ALA A 234 -16.18 -9.38 16.86
CA ALA A 234 -17.41 -10.08 16.45
C ALA A 234 -18.20 -9.35 15.35
N ASN A 235 -18.12 -8.02 15.31
CA ASN A 235 -18.77 -7.19 14.28
C ASN A 235 -17.91 -6.97 13.03
N MET A 236 -16.65 -7.42 13.03
CA MET A 236 -15.75 -7.29 11.89
C MET A 236 -16.09 -8.32 10.83
N LYS A 237 -16.36 -7.85 9.62
CA LYS A 237 -16.69 -8.67 8.46
C LYS A 237 -15.90 -8.24 7.24
N ILE A 238 -15.84 -9.12 6.24
CA ILE A 238 -15.34 -8.75 4.91
C ILE A 238 -16.11 -7.52 4.41
N GLY A 239 -15.38 -6.54 3.89
CA GLY A 239 -15.94 -5.24 3.48
C GLY A 239 -15.95 -4.16 4.56
N THR A 240 -15.57 -4.46 5.81
CA THR A 240 -15.38 -3.43 6.85
C THR A 240 -14.24 -2.50 6.44
N SER A 241 -14.42 -1.18 6.57
CA SER A 241 -13.37 -0.22 6.24
C SER A 241 -12.24 -0.23 7.26
N TYR A 242 -11.03 0.18 6.87
CA TYR A 242 -9.92 0.32 7.82
C TYR A 242 -10.26 1.29 8.97
N SER A 243 -10.98 2.37 8.67
CA SER A 243 -11.38 3.37 9.65
C SER A 243 -12.35 2.77 10.68
N ASP A 244 -13.34 2.00 10.25
CA ASP A 244 -14.28 1.35 11.17
C ASP A 244 -13.56 0.34 12.06
N LEU A 245 -12.59 -0.41 11.51
CA LEU A 245 -11.76 -1.33 12.27
C LEU A 245 -11.00 -0.60 13.38
N VAL A 246 -10.18 0.41 13.04
CA VAL A 246 -9.32 1.07 14.03
C VAL A 246 -10.11 1.90 15.05
N ASN A 247 -11.28 2.41 14.66
CA ASN A 247 -12.20 3.07 15.60
C ASN A 247 -12.84 2.07 16.58
N THR A 248 -13.02 0.82 16.18
CA THR A 248 -13.63 -0.22 17.02
C THR A 248 -12.59 -0.88 17.93
N VAL A 249 -11.52 -1.43 17.35
CA VAL A 249 -10.53 -2.26 18.07
C VAL A 249 -9.23 -1.52 18.42
N GLY A 250 -9.11 -0.24 18.06
CA GLY A 250 -7.91 0.55 18.29
C GLY A 250 -6.85 0.36 17.21
N ILE A 251 -5.65 0.92 17.42
CA ILE A 251 -4.54 0.77 16.47
C ILE A 251 -4.00 -0.67 16.47
N PRO A 252 -3.53 -1.17 15.33
CA PRO A 252 -2.83 -2.45 15.27
C PRO A 252 -1.47 -2.39 15.97
N SER A 253 -1.02 -3.52 16.52
CA SER A 253 0.34 -3.69 17.04
C SER A 253 1.41 -3.59 15.96
N SER A 254 1.05 -3.96 14.73
CA SER A 254 1.96 -3.99 13.57
C SER A 254 1.18 -3.80 12.29
N VAL A 255 1.77 -3.09 11.34
CA VAL A 255 1.27 -2.92 9.99
C VAL A 255 2.38 -3.27 9.01
N SER A 256 2.01 -4.02 7.98
CA SER A 256 2.85 -4.27 6.82
C SER A 256 2.10 -3.86 5.56
N TRP A 257 2.73 -2.99 4.78
CA TRP A 257 2.25 -2.56 3.48
C TRP A 257 3.33 -2.77 2.43
N SER A 258 2.93 -3.30 1.27
CA SER A 258 3.81 -3.35 0.10
C SER A 258 3.04 -3.16 -1.20
N SER A 259 3.71 -2.62 -2.20
CA SER A 259 3.20 -2.50 -3.55
C SER A 259 4.30 -2.87 -4.53
N MET A 260 4.05 -3.88 -5.35
CA MET A 260 4.89 -4.15 -6.52
C MET A 260 4.39 -3.31 -7.70
N LEU A 261 5.30 -2.97 -8.61
CA LEU A 261 4.98 -2.12 -9.76
C LEU A 261 3.82 -2.69 -10.57
N GLY A 262 2.72 -1.94 -10.63
CA GLY A 262 1.54 -2.30 -11.42
C GLY A 262 0.68 -3.42 -10.86
N SER A 263 0.96 -3.92 -9.65
CA SER A 263 0.15 -4.95 -8.98
C SER A 263 -0.80 -4.38 -7.94
N GLU A 264 -1.69 -5.23 -7.44
CA GLU A 264 -2.39 -4.97 -6.18
C GLU A 264 -1.39 -4.71 -5.05
N PHE A 265 -1.77 -3.87 -4.09
CA PHE A 265 -1.01 -3.67 -2.87
C PHE A 265 -1.42 -4.70 -1.83
N PHE A 266 -0.48 -5.07 -0.97
CA PHE A 266 -0.74 -5.92 0.19
C PHE A 266 -0.74 -5.04 1.42
N LEU A 267 -1.84 -5.02 2.15
CA LEU A 267 -1.95 -4.33 3.43
C LEU A 267 -2.43 -5.33 4.48
N THR A 268 -1.64 -5.47 5.53
CA THR A 268 -1.93 -6.40 6.63
C THR A 268 -1.77 -5.70 7.97
N PHE A 269 -2.81 -5.80 8.81
CA PHE A 269 -2.78 -5.35 10.19
C PHE A 269 -2.69 -6.55 11.13
N TYR A 270 -1.90 -6.40 12.19
CA TYR A 270 -1.70 -7.40 13.23
C TYR A 270 -2.16 -6.86 14.57
N TYR A 271 -3.09 -7.56 15.21
CA TYR A 271 -3.56 -7.24 16.56
C TYR A 271 -3.15 -8.32 17.54
N LYS A 272 -2.76 -7.93 18.75
CA LYS A 272 -2.42 -8.86 19.82
C LYS A 272 -3.59 -9.02 20.79
N LEU A 273 -4.02 -10.27 20.97
CA LEU A 273 -5.02 -10.66 21.95
C LEU A 273 -4.41 -10.77 23.36
N SER A 274 -5.28 -10.80 24.37
CA SER A 274 -4.94 -10.97 25.79
C SER A 274 -4.26 -12.30 26.10
N ASP A 275 -4.58 -13.35 25.35
CA ASP A 275 -3.92 -14.66 25.43
C ASP A 275 -2.63 -14.76 24.61
N SER A 276 -2.09 -13.61 24.17
CA SER A 276 -0.89 -13.48 23.34
C SER A 276 -0.99 -14.02 21.91
N ARG A 277 -2.16 -14.52 21.47
CA ARG A 277 -2.38 -14.85 20.06
C ARG A 277 -2.56 -13.58 19.23
N SER A 278 -2.45 -13.73 17.92
CA SER A 278 -2.58 -12.63 16.97
C SER A 278 -3.81 -12.81 16.09
N VAL A 279 -4.53 -11.70 15.87
CA VAL A 279 -5.51 -11.59 14.79
C VAL A 279 -4.84 -10.87 13.63
N ILE A 280 -4.95 -11.47 12.45
CA ILE A 280 -4.35 -10.95 11.22
C ILE A 280 -5.49 -10.51 10.30
N ILE A 281 -5.46 -9.24 9.92
CA ILE A 281 -6.46 -8.61 9.06
C ILE A 281 -5.79 -8.24 7.75
N HIS A 282 -6.22 -8.85 6.65
CA HIS A 282 -5.79 -8.45 5.31
C HIS A 282 -6.82 -7.51 4.69
N PHE A 283 -6.34 -6.56 3.91
CA PHE A 283 -7.18 -5.63 3.16
C PHE A 283 -7.05 -5.86 1.66
N GLY A 284 -8.17 -5.73 0.95
CA GLY A 284 -8.21 -5.76 -0.51
C GLY A 284 -7.98 -4.38 -1.14
N GLY A 285 -7.99 -4.33 -2.48
CA GLY A 285 -7.72 -3.10 -3.26
C GLY A 285 -8.66 -1.92 -2.97
N ASN A 286 -9.85 -2.17 -2.43
CA ASN A 286 -10.80 -1.15 -2.00
C ASN A 286 -10.59 -0.66 -0.55
N ARG A 287 -9.50 -1.09 0.11
CA ARG A 287 -9.14 -0.70 1.50
C ARG A 287 -10.13 -1.19 2.55
N THR A 288 -10.86 -2.24 2.22
CA THR A 288 -11.73 -2.94 3.17
C THR A 288 -11.15 -4.30 3.49
N ILE A 289 -11.54 -4.85 4.64
CA ILE A 289 -11.11 -6.18 5.07
C ILE A 289 -11.46 -7.21 3.99
N SER A 290 -10.47 -7.94 3.51
CA SER A 290 -10.61 -9.05 2.56
C SER A 290 -10.47 -10.42 3.22
N GLU A 291 -9.76 -10.50 4.35
CA GLU A 291 -9.58 -11.73 5.12
C GLU A 291 -9.32 -11.41 6.60
N ILE A 292 -9.84 -12.27 7.48
CA ILE A 292 -9.59 -12.24 8.92
C ILE A 292 -9.12 -13.62 9.35
N LYS A 293 -7.95 -13.69 10.00
CA LYS A 293 -7.35 -14.93 10.53
C LYS A 293 -7.09 -14.80 12.03
N GLY A 294 -7.07 -15.93 12.73
CA GLY A 294 -6.71 -15.99 14.17
C GLY A 294 -7.89 -15.82 15.13
N LEU A 295 -9.13 -15.78 14.63
CA LEU A 295 -10.36 -15.77 15.45
C LEU A 295 -10.96 -17.18 15.65
N GLU A 296 -10.47 -18.18 14.93
CA GLU A 296 -10.95 -19.57 14.99
C GLU A 296 -10.74 -20.20 16.37
N ASP A 297 -11.65 -21.08 16.79
CA ASP A 297 -11.53 -21.82 18.04
C ASP A 297 -10.58 -23.02 17.86
N PRO A 298 -9.50 -23.18 18.66
CA PRO A 298 -8.59 -24.31 18.50
C PRO A 298 -9.28 -25.67 18.65
N ALA A 299 -10.41 -25.73 19.36
CA ALA A 299 -11.23 -26.94 19.48
C ALA A 299 -11.93 -27.33 18.16
N THR A 300 -12.22 -26.36 17.29
CA THR A 300 -12.89 -26.60 16.00
C THR A 300 -11.88 -27.00 14.91
N SER A 301 -10.65 -26.49 14.95
CA SER A 301 -9.61 -26.82 13.95
C SER A 301 -9.11 -28.27 14.02
N ALA A 302 -9.25 -28.95 15.17
CA ALA A 302 -8.85 -30.34 15.35
C ALA A 302 -9.90 -31.38 14.88
N SER A 303 -11.12 -30.95 14.54
CA SER A 303 -12.23 -31.87 14.22
C SER A 303 -12.32 -32.27 12.74
N THR A 304 -11.42 -31.77 11.87
CA THR A 304 -11.48 -31.98 10.42
C THR A 304 -10.23 -32.67 9.88
N ALA A 305 -9.74 -33.70 10.56
CA ALA A 305 -8.80 -34.65 9.99
C ALA A 305 -9.52 -36.01 9.76
N PRO A 306 -9.74 -36.44 8.51
CA PRO A 306 -10.24 -37.78 8.21
C PRO A 306 -9.19 -38.88 8.45
#